data_AF-A0A415Y0C7-F1
#
_entry.id   AF-A0A415Y0C7-F1
#
_cell.length_a   1.000
_cell.length_b   1.000
_cell.length_c   1.000
_cell.angle_alpha   90.00
_cell.angle_beta   90.00
_cell.angle_gamma   90.00
#
_symmetry.space_group_name_H-M   'P 1'
#
loop_
_entity.id
_entity.type
_entity.pdbx_description
1 polymer ?
#
loop_
_entity_poly.entity_id
_entity_poly.type
_entity_poly.pdbx_seq_one_letter_code
_entity_poly.pdbx_strand_id
1 'polypeptide(L)'
;MKKILYLFFTCSIIFAFAGCSPSKKDSAEATTTQEIATTTSTTEDTTDSSTSDSDAKDDSYDFSAYKKRIKKLTKKVNNAASSSNASVNEKRFYTLKKELDAVDDELDRLDDEFEHAYESGKLSFKVYKSRETTIEKLENQLDLLEDALENKFGIDD
;
A
#
# COMPACT_ATOMS: atom_id res chain seq x y z
N MET A 1 20.42 6.31 34.02
CA MET A 1 20.23 4.93 34.51
C MET A 1 19.07 4.90 35.52
N LYS A 2 17.87 4.46 35.11
CA LYS A 2 16.83 3.97 36.02
C LYS A 2 15.76 3.18 35.23
N LYS A 3 15.90 1.86 35.37
CA LYS A 3 15.03 0.69 35.19
C LYS A 3 13.61 0.88 34.62
N ILE A 4 13.39 0.29 33.45
CA ILE A 4 12.10 0.00 32.82
C ILE A 4 11.55 -1.30 33.44
N LEU A 5 10.30 -1.26 33.90
CA LEU A 5 9.57 -2.41 34.43
C LEU A 5 8.68 -2.97 33.31
N TYR A 6 9.12 -4.06 32.68
CA TYR A 6 8.33 -4.80 31.70
C TYR A 6 7.30 -5.69 32.41
N LEU A 7 6.01 -5.43 32.16
CA LEU A 7 4.91 -6.28 32.56
C LEU A 7 4.56 -7.22 31.38
N PHE A 8 4.96 -8.48 31.47
CA PHE A 8 4.55 -9.52 30.51
C PHE A 8 3.13 -9.97 30.84
N PHE A 9 2.16 -9.59 30.01
CA PHE A 9 0.79 -10.13 30.06
C PHE A 9 0.61 -11.12 28.91
N THR A 10 0.93 -12.39 29.16
CA THR A 10 0.63 -13.49 28.24
C THR A 10 -0.79 -13.97 28.48
N CYS A 11 -1.70 -13.69 27.55
CA CYS A 11 -2.99 -14.36 27.49
C CYS A 11 -3.05 -15.16 26.18
N SER A 12 -2.68 -16.43 26.26
CA SER A 12 -3.10 -17.44 25.28
C SER A 12 -4.59 -17.69 25.46
N ILE A 13 -5.34 -17.88 24.37
CA ILE A 13 -6.56 -18.72 24.21
C ILE A 13 -7.35 -18.22 22.97
N ILE A 14 -7.91 -18.99 22.03
CA ILE A 14 -7.92 -20.39 21.56
C ILE A 14 -8.43 -20.28 20.10
N PHE A 15 -7.86 -21.06 19.17
CA PHE A 15 -8.40 -21.25 17.82
C PHE A 15 -9.64 -22.16 17.85
N ALA A 16 -10.75 -21.72 17.25
CA ALA A 16 -11.84 -22.61 16.87
C ALA A 16 -12.12 -22.46 15.36
N PHE A 17 -11.55 -23.38 14.58
CA PHE A 17 -11.96 -23.63 13.20
C PHE A 17 -13.22 -24.51 13.23
N ALA A 18 -14.39 -23.93 12.93
CA ALA A 18 -15.55 -24.71 12.52
C ALA A 18 -15.57 -24.78 11.00
N GLY A 19 -15.11 -25.92 10.47
CA GLY A 19 -15.26 -26.27 9.07
C GLY A 19 -16.64 -26.87 8.81
N CYS A 20 -17.27 -26.47 7.71
CA CYS A 20 -18.23 -27.31 7.00
C CYS A 20 -18.18 -26.94 5.51
N SER A 21 -17.80 -27.90 4.68
CA SER A 21 -17.94 -27.86 3.23
C SER A 21 -18.60 -29.19 2.80
N PRO A 22 -19.01 -29.35 1.53
CA PRO A 22 -20.40 -29.36 1.14
C PRO A 22 -20.87 -30.77 0.78
N SER A 23 -22.18 -31.01 0.81
CA SER A 23 -22.77 -32.19 0.18
C SER A 23 -23.88 -31.77 -0.75
N LYS A 24 -23.59 -31.81 -2.06
CA LYS A 24 -24.62 -32.01 -3.08
C LYS A 24 -25.15 -33.44 -2.94
N LYS A 25 -26.47 -33.59 -3.00
CA LYS A 25 -27.10 -34.80 -3.54
C LYS A 25 -28.44 -34.43 -4.15
N ASP A 26 -28.52 -34.67 -5.45
CA ASP A 26 -29.74 -34.78 -6.22
C ASP A 26 -30.75 -35.68 -5.52
N SER A 27 -32.02 -35.26 -5.54
CA SER A 27 -33.15 -36.19 -5.57
C SER A 27 -34.18 -35.64 -6.53
N ALA A 28 -34.39 -36.42 -7.57
CA ALA A 28 -35.29 -36.15 -8.67
C ALA A 28 -36.76 -36.25 -8.27
N GLU A 29 -37.58 -35.82 -9.24
CA GLU A 29 -38.94 -36.26 -9.55
C GLU A 29 -40.10 -35.41 -9.02
N ALA A 30 -40.57 -34.52 -9.90
CA ALA A 30 -41.99 -34.41 -10.20
C ALA A 30 -42.17 -33.90 -11.63
N THR A 31 -42.49 -34.84 -12.52
CA THR A 31 -42.98 -34.69 -13.88
C THR A 31 -44.15 -33.70 -13.97
N THR A 32 -44.07 -32.72 -14.86
CA THR A 32 -45.25 -32.20 -15.59
C THR A 32 -44.80 -31.63 -16.93
N THR A 33 -45.16 -32.38 -17.98
CA THR A 33 -45.06 -32.03 -19.40
C THR A 33 -46.04 -30.92 -19.74
N GLN A 34 -45.56 -29.85 -20.39
CA GLN A 34 -46.31 -29.11 -21.41
C GLN A 34 -45.35 -28.69 -22.53
N GLU A 35 -45.58 -29.21 -23.75
CA GLU A 35 -45.05 -28.66 -25.00
C GLU A 35 -45.56 -27.22 -25.18
N ILE A 36 -44.85 -26.29 -25.84
CA ILE A 36 -44.86 -26.08 -27.30
C ILE A 36 -43.84 -24.97 -27.67
N ALA A 37 -43.24 -25.08 -28.87
CA ALA A 37 -42.63 -24.06 -29.74
C ALA A 37 -41.19 -23.56 -29.51
N THR A 38 -40.28 -24.13 -30.30
CA THR A 38 -39.33 -23.51 -31.24
C THR A 38 -39.08 -22.00 -31.13
N THR A 39 -37.83 -21.60 -30.83
CA THR A 39 -37.01 -20.74 -31.71
C THR A 39 -35.53 -20.92 -31.33
N THR A 40 -34.82 -21.69 -32.15
CA THR A 40 -33.35 -21.74 -32.17
C THR A 40 -32.83 -20.37 -32.59
N SER A 41 -32.26 -19.61 -31.66
CA SER A 41 -31.35 -18.52 -31.99
C SER A 41 -29.93 -19.06 -31.89
N THR A 42 -29.41 -19.53 -33.02
CA THR A 42 -27.98 -19.70 -33.22
C THR A 42 -27.38 -18.30 -33.30
N THR A 43 -26.65 -17.89 -32.27
CA THR A 43 -25.69 -16.80 -32.36
C THR A 43 -24.31 -17.43 -32.28
N GLU A 44 -23.61 -17.41 -33.40
CA GLU A 44 -22.18 -17.66 -33.52
C GLU A 44 -21.37 -16.57 -32.82
N ASP A 45 -20.12 -16.94 -32.52
CA ASP A 45 -18.99 -16.12 -32.10
C ASP A 45 -19.09 -15.47 -30.71
N THR A 46 -18.15 -15.75 -29.81
CA THR A 46 -16.78 -15.31 -30.01
C THR A 46 -15.82 -16.14 -29.15
N THR A 47 -14.82 -16.72 -29.81
CA THR A 47 -13.44 -16.89 -29.35
C THR A 47 -13.22 -16.66 -27.85
N ASP A 48 -13.11 -17.76 -27.10
CA ASP A 48 -12.47 -17.77 -25.80
C ASP A 48 -11.00 -17.41 -26.03
N SER A 49 -10.73 -16.11 -26.02
CA SER A 49 -9.42 -15.53 -26.21
C SER A 49 -8.57 -15.94 -25.04
N SER A 50 -7.84 -17.03 -25.26
CA SER A 50 -6.43 -17.19 -24.92
C SER A 50 -5.99 -16.31 -23.76
N THR A 51 -5.71 -16.96 -22.63
CA THR A 51 -4.66 -16.59 -21.70
C THR A 51 -3.50 -15.99 -22.49
N SER A 52 -3.53 -14.67 -22.61
CA SER A 52 -2.40 -13.90 -23.06
C SER A 52 -1.63 -13.66 -21.79
N ASP A 53 -0.77 -14.62 -21.48
CA ASP A 53 0.49 -14.34 -20.82
C ASP A 53 1.22 -13.33 -21.70
N SER A 54 0.78 -12.07 -21.65
CA SER A 54 1.61 -10.96 -22.04
C SER A 54 2.70 -10.95 -21.00
N ASP A 55 3.85 -11.52 -21.37
CA ASP A 55 5.15 -11.26 -20.77
C ASP A 55 5.12 -9.81 -20.28
N ALA A 56 4.96 -9.67 -18.97
CA ALA A 56 4.82 -8.38 -18.32
C ALA A 56 6.02 -7.56 -18.76
N LYS A 57 5.79 -6.62 -19.67
CA LYS A 57 6.76 -5.55 -19.83
C LYS A 57 6.91 -4.94 -18.46
N ASP A 58 8.15 -4.63 -18.14
CA ASP A 58 8.58 -4.00 -16.93
C ASP A 58 7.91 -2.62 -16.83
N ASP A 59 6.64 -2.59 -16.41
CA ASP A 59 5.84 -1.39 -16.18
C ASP A 59 6.20 -0.78 -14.81
N SER A 60 7.44 -1.02 -14.35
CA SER A 60 7.96 -0.56 -13.08
C SER A 60 8.11 0.96 -13.16
N TYR A 61 7.20 1.66 -12.48
CA TYR A 61 7.27 3.09 -12.32
C TYR A 61 8.61 3.49 -11.70
N ASP A 62 9.25 4.53 -12.25
CA ASP A 62 10.57 4.94 -11.77
C ASP A 62 10.49 5.81 -10.50
N PHE A 63 10.65 5.16 -9.34
CA PHE A 63 10.77 5.84 -8.05
C PHE A 63 12.15 6.46 -7.77
N SER A 64 13.08 6.49 -8.74
CA SER A 64 14.45 6.98 -8.53
C SER A 64 14.51 8.43 -8.06
N ALA A 65 13.58 9.28 -8.52
CA ALA A 65 13.48 10.68 -8.11
C ALA A 65 13.21 10.81 -6.60
N TYR A 66 12.20 10.09 -6.08
CA TYR A 66 11.86 10.05 -4.66
C TYR A 66 13.02 9.51 -3.82
N LYS A 67 13.59 8.37 -4.21
CA LYS A 67 14.76 7.77 -3.54
C LYS A 67 15.93 8.75 -3.45
N LYS A 68 16.18 9.51 -4.52
CA LYS A 68 17.26 10.52 -4.56
C LYS A 68 16.96 11.71 -3.66
N ARG A 69 15.71 12.18 -3.62
CA ARG A 69 15.26 13.26 -2.72
C ARG A 69 15.36 12.85 -1.26
N ILE A 70 14.80 11.69 -0.89
CA ILE A 70 14.89 11.14 0.47
C ILE A 70 16.36 11.02 0.88
N LYS A 71 17.22 10.41 0.05
CA LYS A 71 18.67 10.32 0.33
C LYS A 71 19.34 11.69 0.54
N LYS A 72 18.89 12.74 -0.17
CA LYS A 72 19.38 14.11 0.01
C LYS A 72 18.88 14.69 1.35
N LEU A 73 17.62 14.47 1.69
CA LEU A 73 17.03 14.89 2.98
C LEU A 73 17.72 14.18 4.14
N THR A 74 17.94 12.86 4.04
CA THR A 74 18.70 12.10 5.05
C THR A 74 20.04 12.75 5.34
N LYS A 75 20.78 13.16 4.29
CA LYS A 75 22.05 13.87 4.47
C LYS A 75 21.87 15.24 5.12
N LYS A 76 20.84 16.00 4.73
CA LYS A 76 20.54 17.32 5.32
C LYS A 76 20.24 17.19 6.81
N VAL A 77 19.34 16.29 7.21
CA VAL A 77 18.98 16.03 8.60
C VAL A 77 20.21 15.57 9.38
N ASN A 78 20.96 14.58 8.87
CA ASN A 78 22.16 14.08 9.55
C ASN A 78 23.20 15.17 9.80
N ASN A 79 23.41 16.06 8.83
CA ASN A 79 24.37 17.15 8.90
C ASN A 79 23.83 18.40 9.62
N ALA A 80 22.54 18.46 9.93
CA ALA A 80 21.97 19.58 10.63
C ALA A 80 22.56 19.65 12.04
N ALA A 81 23.06 20.83 12.40
CA ALA A 81 23.59 21.11 13.72
C ALA A 81 22.52 21.79 14.57
N SER A 82 22.37 21.35 15.81
CA SER A 82 21.65 22.11 16.83
C SER A 82 22.51 23.29 17.32
N SER A 83 21.86 24.23 17.99
CA SER A 83 22.42 25.45 18.57
C SER A 83 21.92 25.60 20.01
N SER A 84 22.59 26.42 20.81
CA SER A 84 22.05 26.85 22.12
C SER A 84 20.89 27.83 22.00
N ASN A 85 20.66 28.40 20.80
CA ASN A 85 19.54 29.29 20.54
C ASN A 85 18.33 28.48 20.04
N ALA A 86 17.28 28.44 20.86
CA ALA A 86 16.06 27.69 20.58
C ALA A 86 15.34 28.15 19.30
N SER A 87 15.19 29.46 19.08
CA SER A 87 14.53 29.98 17.87
C SER A 87 15.28 29.63 16.58
N VAL A 88 16.63 29.56 16.65
CA VAL A 88 17.44 29.08 15.52
C VAL A 88 17.19 27.59 15.25
N ASN A 89 17.05 26.77 16.30
CA ASN A 89 16.75 25.34 16.17
C ASN A 89 15.36 25.12 15.60
N GLU A 90 14.35 25.78 16.15
CA GLU A 90 12.96 25.73 15.70
C GLU A 90 12.85 26.09 14.22
N LYS A 91 13.49 27.20 13.80
CA LYS A 91 13.52 27.57 12.38
C LYS A 91 14.18 26.51 11.50
N ARG A 92 15.27 25.89 11.95
CA ARG A 92 15.96 24.82 11.21
C ARG A 92 15.11 23.56 11.13
N PHE A 93 14.44 23.20 12.23
CA PHE A 93 13.52 22.08 12.32
C PHE A 93 12.39 22.23 11.30
N TYR A 94 11.59 23.31 11.39
CA TYR A 94 10.45 23.51 10.49
C TYR A 94 10.85 23.71 9.02
N THR A 95 12.07 24.19 8.75
CA THR A 95 12.58 24.22 7.37
C THR A 95 12.78 22.82 6.81
N LEU A 96 13.33 21.90 7.59
CA LEU A 96 13.56 20.51 7.15
C LEU A 96 12.27 19.70 7.16
N LYS A 97 11.43 19.83 8.19
CA LYS A 97 10.12 19.19 8.31
C LYS A 97 9.25 19.48 7.08
N LYS A 98 9.14 20.76 6.69
CA LYS A 98 8.45 21.15 5.45
C LYS A 98 9.01 20.48 4.19
N GLU A 99 10.31 20.22 4.12
CA GLU A 99 10.87 19.49 2.98
C GLU A 99 10.57 17.99 3.02
N LEU A 100 10.44 17.38 4.21
CA LEU A 100 9.99 16.00 4.40
C LEU A 100 8.51 15.90 3.99
N ASP A 101 7.64 16.75 4.55
CA ASP A 101 6.20 16.79 4.26
C ASP A 101 5.92 16.95 2.78
N ALA A 102 6.70 17.80 2.10
CA ALA A 102 6.52 17.99 0.67
C ALA A 102 6.84 16.73 -0.16
N VAL A 103 7.71 15.83 0.32
CA VAL A 103 7.94 14.53 -0.35
C VAL A 103 6.83 13.56 0.02
N ASP A 104 6.40 13.56 1.27
CA ASP A 104 5.35 12.70 1.82
C ASP A 104 4.01 12.97 1.11
N ASP A 105 3.56 14.22 1.10
CA ASP A 105 2.37 14.69 0.38
C ASP A 105 2.41 14.36 -1.13
N GLU A 106 3.60 14.26 -1.74
CA GLU A 106 3.74 13.89 -3.14
C GLU A 106 3.66 12.36 -3.35
N LEU A 107 4.03 11.56 -2.36
CA LEU A 107 3.87 10.11 -2.35
C LEU A 107 2.41 9.74 -2.12
N ASP A 108 1.72 10.40 -1.17
CA ASP A 108 0.28 10.25 -0.94
C ASP A 108 -0.52 10.44 -2.23
N ARG A 109 -0.31 11.58 -2.90
CA ARG A 109 -0.99 11.88 -4.16
C ARG A 109 -0.66 10.90 -5.28
N LEU A 110 0.55 10.34 -5.25
CA LEU A 110 0.96 9.34 -6.24
C LEU A 110 0.27 8.00 -5.97
N ASP A 111 0.07 7.64 -4.70
CA ASP A 111 -0.67 6.44 -4.33
C ASP A 111 -2.14 6.55 -4.74
N ASP A 112 -2.78 7.71 -4.45
CA ASP A 112 -4.13 8.04 -4.93
C ASP A 112 -4.25 7.89 -6.45
N GLU A 113 -3.25 8.37 -7.21
CA GLU A 113 -3.23 8.25 -8.67
C GLU A 113 -3.15 6.78 -9.12
N PHE A 114 -2.35 5.96 -8.44
CA PHE A 114 -2.23 4.54 -8.75
C PHE A 114 -3.48 3.74 -8.36
N GLU A 115 -4.10 4.07 -7.22
CA GLU A 115 -5.38 3.48 -6.81
C GLU A 115 -6.45 3.79 -7.85
N HIS A 116 -6.61 5.06 -8.25
CA HIS A 116 -7.55 5.44 -9.29
C HIS A 116 -7.25 4.78 -10.65
N ALA A 117 -5.97 4.65 -11.03
CA ALA A 117 -5.58 3.94 -12.25
C ALA A 117 -5.96 2.45 -12.19
N TYR A 118 -5.86 1.82 -11.02
CA TYR A 118 -6.30 0.45 -10.79
C TYR A 118 -7.82 0.33 -10.86
N GLU A 119 -8.56 1.18 -10.15
CA GLU A 119 -10.03 1.17 -10.14
C GLU A 119 -10.62 1.41 -11.53
N SER A 120 -9.95 2.22 -12.37
CA SER A 120 -10.35 2.47 -13.76
C SER A 120 -9.89 1.39 -14.76
N GLY A 121 -9.24 0.32 -14.30
CA GLY A 121 -8.79 -0.80 -15.12
C GLY A 121 -7.55 -0.51 -15.99
N LYS A 122 -6.89 0.64 -15.80
CA LYS A 122 -5.67 1.03 -16.50
C LYS A 122 -4.40 0.42 -15.90
N LEU A 123 -4.50 -0.07 -14.66
CA LEU A 123 -3.42 -0.70 -13.94
C LEU A 123 -3.88 -2.10 -13.46
N SER A 124 -3.03 -3.12 -13.61
CA SER A 124 -3.34 -4.44 -13.05
C SER A 124 -3.14 -4.44 -11.53
N PHE A 125 -3.92 -5.26 -10.80
CA PHE A 125 -3.80 -5.40 -9.35
C PHE A 125 -2.36 -5.69 -8.89
N LYS A 126 -1.65 -6.57 -9.61
CA LYS A 126 -0.26 -6.94 -9.31
C LYS A 126 0.69 -5.74 -9.41
N VAL A 127 0.53 -4.91 -10.44
CA VAL A 127 1.37 -3.71 -10.62
C VAL A 127 1.02 -2.65 -9.59
N TYR A 128 -0.27 -2.41 -9.35
CA TYR A 128 -0.74 -1.50 -8.29
C TYR A 128 -0.13 -1.85 -6.94
N LYS A 129 -0.33 -3.09 -6.46
CA LYS A 129 0.24 -3.53 -5.18
C LYS A 129 1.75 -3.44 -5.11
N SER A 130 2.46 -3.71 -6.21
CA SER A 130 3.91 -3.53 -6.24
C SER A 130 4.33 -2.06 -6.08
N ARG A 131 3.54 -1.12 -6.60
CA ARG A 131 3.80 0.33 -6.51
C ARG A 131 3.44 0.86 -5.12
N GLU A 132 2.26 0.54 -4.61
CA GLU A 132 1.81 0.87 -3.24
C GLU A 132 2.84 0.38 -2.20
N THR A 133 3.25 -0.89 -2.24
CA THR A 133 4.31 -1.41 -1.33
C THR A 133 5.65 -0.67 -1.48
N THR A 134 5.93 -0.06 -2.63
CA THR A 134 7.14 0.75 -2.79
C THR A 134 6.98 2.13 -2.18
N ILE A 135 5.79 2.74 -2.32
CA ILE A 135 5.42 4.02 -1.70
C ILE A 135 5.47 3.90 -0.18
N GLU A 136 4.82 2.87 0.39
CA GLU A 136 4.85 2.60 1.84
C GLU A 136 6.29 2.56 2.39
N LYS A 137 7.22 1.94 1.65
CA LYS A 137 8.64 1.86 2.08
C LYS A 137 9.36 3.19 2.02
N LEU A 138 8.94 4.11 1.17
CA LEU A 138 9.50 5.45 1.05
C LEU A 138 8.93 6.36 2.16
N GLU A 139 7.64 6.28 2.44
CA GLU A 139 6.97 6.97 3.56
C GLU A 139 7.56 6.51 4.90
N ASN A 140 7.68 5.21 5.12
CA ASN A 140 8.38 4.68 6.30
C ASN A 140 9.82 5.21 6.45
N GLN A 141 10.51 5.57 5.35
CA GLN A 141 11.83 6.20 5.44
C GLN A 141 11.75 7.69 5.79
N LEU A 142 10.68 8.37 5.39
CA LEU A 142 10.39 9.75 5.77
C LEU A 142 10.02 9.82 7.25
N ASP A 143 9.17 8.92 7.75
CA ASP A 143 8.81 8.83 9.18
C ASP A 143 10.04 8.66 10.07
N LEU A 144 10.89 7.67 9.75
CA LEU A 144 12.15 7.46 10.48
C LEU A 144 13.09 8.67 10.42
N LEU A 145 13.00 9.45 9.34
CA LEU A 145 13.80 10.65 9.16
C LEU A 145 13.24 11.84 9.95
N GLU A 146 11.92 11.92 10.07
CA GLU A 146 11.20 12.86 10.92
C GLU A 146 11.50 12.61 12.38
N ASP A 147 11.37 11.37 12.85
CA ASP A 147 11.79 10.95 14.20
C ASP A 147 13.24 11.39 14.48
N ALA A 148 14.14 11.17 13.52
CA ALA A 148 15.54 11.55 13.66
C ALA A 148 15.74 13.08 13.69
N LEU A 149 14.89 13.83 12.98
CA LEU A 149 14.90 15.29 12.95
C LEU A 149 14.39 15.86 14.28
N GLU A 150 13.26 15.37 14.78
CA GLU A 150 12.67 15.70 16.08
C GLU A 150 13.66 15.44 17.22
N ASN A 151 14.19 14.22 17.30
CA ASN A 151 15.18 13.84 18.31
C ASN A 151 16.45 14.73 18.27
N LYS A 152 16.86 15.16 17.07
CA LYS A 152 18.06 15.99 16.87
C LYS A 152 17.87 17.42 17.36
N PHE A 153 16.67 17.97 17.22
CA PHE A 153 16.36 19.33 17.66
C PHE A 153 15.68 19.39 19.04
N GLY A 154 15.21 18.25 19.56
CA GLY A 154 14.51 18.16 20.84
C GLY A 154 13.13 18.80 20.78
N ILE A 155 12.45 18.68 19.63
CA ILE A 155 11.11 19.23 19.35
C ILE A 155 10.22 18.04 19.03
N ASP A 156 9.07 17.95 19.69
CA ASP A 156 7.97 17.00 19.48
C ASP A 156 6.84 17.85 18.89
N ASP A 157 6.40 17.55 17.67
CA ASP A 157 5.41 18.35 16.90
C ASP A 157 4.05 17.64 16.84
#